data_AF-A0A1R3WEP5-F1
#
_entry.id   AF-A0A1R3WEP5-F1
#
_cell.length_a   1.000
_cell.length_b   1.000
_cell.length_c   1.000
_cell.angle_alpha   90.00
_cell.angle_beta   90.00
_cell.angle_gamma   90.00
#
_symmetry.space_group_name_H-M   'P 1'
#
loop_
_entity.id
_entity.type
_entity.pdbx_description
1 polymer ?
#
loop_
_entity_poly.entity_id
_entity_poly.type
_entity_poly.pdbx_seq_one_letter_code
_entity_poly.pdbx_strand_id
1 'polypeptide(L)'
;MLLMTSCSSEEGQSAQTQATPVEASVPQESAASQMHATHVVANQATITSLPAMAEGGLPKELVCMVNNAYMGKDQFLVEFEGKQYYGCCEMCVKTIQNQKQVRVALDPFTGKEVDKAAAFIALKPGSNSDVLYFESEENYRKFIN
;
A
#
# COMPACT_ATOMS: atom_id res chain seq x y z
N MET A 1 37.97 54.18 -9.74
CA MET A 1 36.69 54.78 -9.29
C MET A 1 35.79 53.63 -8.86
N LEU A 2 35.84 53.32 -7.57
CA LEU A 2 35.04 52.32 -6.86
C LEU A 2 33.57 52.76 -6.85
N LEU A 3 32.62 51.85 -7.07
CA LEU A 3 31.40 51.75 -6.25
C LEU A 3 30.95 50.28 -6.18
N MET A 4 31.09 49.73 -4.98
CA MET A 4 30.59 48.43 -4.52
C MET A 4 29.10 48.57 -4.19
N THR A 5 28.26 47.60 -4.57
CA THR A 5 26.84 47.57 -4.16
C THR A 5 26.67 46.67 -2.92
N SER A 6 25.88 47.19 -1.98
CA SER A 6 25.86 46.87 -0.55
C SER A 6 25.11 45.58 -0.17
N CYS A 7 25.61 44.92 0.87
CA CYS A 7 24.83 44.04 1.75
C CYS A 7 23.93 44.86 2.68
N SER A 8 22.81 44.29 3.14
CA SER A 8 22.14 44.65 4.39
C SER A 8 21.55 43.40 5.03
N SER A 9 22.07 43.09 6.22
CA SER A 9 21.48 42.19 7.22
C SER A 9 20.71 43.06 8.21
N GLU A 10 19.69 42.51 8.88
CA GLU A 10 19.63 42.41 10.36
C GLU A 10 18.23 42.01 10.85
N GLU A 11 18.27 41.29 11.96
CA GLU A 11 17.25 40.48 12.61
C GLU A 11 16.26 41.32 13.45
N GLY A 12 15.07 40.76 13.73
CA GLY A 12 14.10 41.38 14.65
C GLY A 12 13.02 40.40 15.09
N GLN A 13 13.07 40.04 16.36
CA GLN A 13 12.42 38.92 17.03
C GLN A 13 11.15 39.36 17.81
N SER A 14 10.30 38.39 18.16
CA SER A 14 9.43 38.32 19.36
C SER A 14 7.94 38.69 19.22
N ALA A 15 7.05 37.74 19.55
CA ALA A 15 6.29 37.78 20.81
C ALA A 15 5.44 36.50 21.03
N GLN A 16 5.60 35.93 22.22
CA GLN A 16 4.84 34.82 22.82
C GLN A 16 3.57 35.35 23.53
N THR A 17 2.54 34.51 23.69
CA THR A 17 1.54 34.52 24.81
C THR A 17 0.82 33.16 24.76
N GLN A 18 1.17 32.17 25.59
CA GLN A 18 0.71 31.87 26.97
C GLN A 18 -0.69 31.22 27.10
N ALA A 19 -0.72 30.21 27.97
CA ALA A 19 -1.72 29.16 28.15
C ALA A 19 -2.88 29.55 29.09
N THR A 20 -3.92 28.70 29.12
CA THR A 20 -4.74 28.47 30.32
C THR A 20 -5.19 27.00 30.42
N PRO A 21 -5.19 26.41 31.63
CA PRO A 21 -5.71 25.07 31.92
C PRO A 21 -7.11 25.14 32.56
N VAL A 22 -7.95 24.11 32.38
CA VAL A 22 -9.03 23.79 33.33
C VAL A 22 -9.18 22.28 33.49
N GLU A 23 -8.96 21.88 34.73
CA GLU A 23 -9.14 20.57 35.33
C GLU A 23 -10.54 20.51 35.96
N ALA A 24 -11.27 19.40 35.76
CA ALA A 24 -12.37 19.02 36.65
C ALA A 24 -12.63 17.51 36.56
N SER A 25 -12.34 16.85 37.66
CA SER A 25 -12.45 15.43 38.00
C SER A 25 -13.85 15.11 38.55
N VAL A 26 -14.37 13.90 38.29
CA VAL A 26 -15.44 13.25 39.06
C VAL A 26 -15.16 11.72 39.10
N PRO A 27 -15.44 11.01 40.23
CA PRO A 27 -14.68 9.82 40.64
C PRO A 27 -15.31 8.45 40.32
N GLN A 28 -14.47 7.44 40.54
CA GLN A 28 -14.69 5.99 40.54
C GLN A 28 -15.68 5.52 41.63
N GLU A 29 -16.36 4.37 41.43
CA GLU A 29 -16.24 3.17 42.29
C GLU A 29 -17.02 1.93 41.77
N SER A 30 -16.30 0.78 41.76
CA SER A 30 -16.59 -0.68 41.93
C SER A 30 -18.00 -1.30 41.76
N ALA A 31 -18.21 -2.60 41.48
CA ALA A 31 -17.40 -3.80 41.74
C ALA A 31 -17.74 -4.99 40.81
N ALA A 32 -16.73 -5.86 40.67
CA ALA A 32 -16.67 -7.31 40.42
C ALA A 32 -17.92 -8.12 39.99
N SER A 33 -17.75 -9.00 38.98
CA SER A 33 -17.84 -10.46 39.19
C SER A 33 -17.42 -11.31 37.97
N GLN A 34 -16.41 -12.17 38.19
CA GLN A 34 -16.30 -13.58 37.77
C GLN A 34 -16.12 -13.99 36.29
N MET A 35 -14.86 -14.33 36.01
CA MET A 35 -14.36 -15.59 35.40
C MET A 35 -15.33 -16.46 34.58
N HIS A 36 -15.00 -16.65 33.30
CA HIS A 36 -14.99 -17.99 32.71
C HIS A 36 -13.86 -18.09 31.69
N ALA A 37 -13.01 -19.08 31.94
CA ALA A 37 -11.95 -19.52 31.06
C ALA A 37 -12.52 -19.94 29.70
N THR A 38 -11.80 -19.64 28.63
CA THR A 38 -11.41 -20.62 27.61
C THR A 38 -10.29 -19.99 26.79
N HIS A 39 -9.06 -20.45 27.03
CA HIS A 39 -7.98 -20.35 26.06
C HIS A 39 -8.36 -21.23 24.86
N VAL A 40 -9.04 -20.65 23.87
CA VAL A 40 -9.13 -21.25 22.54
C VAL A 40 -7.86 -20.87 21.80
N VAL A 41 -6.92 -21.80 21.89
CA VAL A 41 -5.91 -22.20 20.91
C VAL A 41 -5.83 -21.26 19.72
N ALA A 42 -4.72 -20.52 19.65
CA ALA A 42 -4.22 -19.90 18.44
C ALA A 42 -4.16 -20.98 17.36
N ASN A 43 -5.16 -21.00 16.48
CA ASN A 43 -5.10 -21.86 15.31
C ASN A 43 -4.10 -21.23 14.36
N GLN A 44 -3.05 -22.00 14.11
CA GLN A 44 -1.82 -21.58 13.48
C GLN A 44 -2.12 -20.98 12.12
N ALA A 45 -1.82 -19.69 11.96
CA ALA A 45 -1.58 -19.14 10.65
C ALA A 45 -0.42 -19.96 10.08
N THR A 46 -0.74 -20.82 9.13
CA THR A 46 0.24 -21.49 8.30
C THR A 46 1.18 -20.41 7.79
N ILE A 47 2.43 -20.42 8.26
CA ILE A 47 3.50 -19.67 7.61
C ILE A 47 3.73 -20.41 6.30
N THR A 48 2.82 -20.21 5.35
CA THR A 48 2.97 -20.67 3.99
C THR A 48 4.04 -19.76 3.41
N SER A 49 5.23 -20.35 3.23
CA SER A 49 6.24 -19.92 2.28
C SER A 49 5.60 -19.21 1.08
N LEU A 50 6.28 -18.18 0.55
CA LEU A 50 5.91 -17.42 -0.66
C LEU A 50 4.92 -18.21 -1.54
N PRO A 51 3.73 -17.67 -1.85
CA PRO A 51 2.72 -18.42 -2.56
C PRO A 51 3.37 -19.04 -3.80
N ALA A 52 3.44 -20.38 -3.81
CA ALA A 52 3.68 -21.09 -5.05
C ALA A 52 2.62 -20.56 -6.01
N MET A 53 3.06 -19.99 -7.12
CA MET A 53 2.21 -19.40 -8.14
C MET A 53 1.08 -20.39 -8.46
N ALA A 54 -0.12 -20.13 -7.94
CA ALA A 54 -1.27 -20.98 -8.20
C ALA A 54 -1.60 -20.93 -9.71
N GLU A 55 -2.25 -21.97 -10.23
CA GLU A 55 -2.85 -21.88 -11.57
C GLU A 55 -3.83 -20.70 -11.57
N GLY A 56 -3.53 -19.67 -12.37
CA GLY A 56 -4.26 -18.39 -12.36
C GLY A 56 -3.51 -17.17 -11.80
N GLY A 57 -2.32 -17.34 -11.22
CA GLY A 57 -1.46 -16.24 -10.76
C GLY A 57 -1.72 -15.78 -9.32
N LEU A 58 -1.15 -14.64 -8.94
CA LEU A 58 -1.37 -14.07 -7.61
C LEU A 58 -2.80 -13.49 -7.49
N PRO A 59 -3.46 -13.68 -6.33
CA PRO A 59 -4.74 -13.01 -6.06
C PRO A 59 -4.57 -11.49 -6.10
N LYS A 60 -5.46 -10.80 -6.82
CA LYS A 60 -5.33 -9.36 -7.12
C LYS A 60 -5.51 -8.51 -5.87
N GLU A 61 -6.40 -8.94 -4.99
CA GLU A 61 -6.71 -8.35 -3.69
C GLU A 61 -5.53 -8.37 -2.72
N LEU A 62 -4.50 -9.18 -2.99
CA LEU A 62 -3.27 -9.23 -2.20
C LEU A 62 -2.14 -8.35 -2.76
N VAL A 63 -2.40 -7.59 -3.82
CA VAL A 63 -1.39 -6.81 -4.56
C VAL A 63 -1.70 -5.32 -4.49
N CYS A 64 -0.68 -4.52 -4.18
CA CYS A 64 -0.75 -3.08 -4.40
C CYS A 64 -0.35 -2.76 -5.84
N MET A 65 -1.33 -2.36 -6.65
CA MET A 65 -1.11 -2.09 -8.08
C MET A 65 -0.32 -0.80 -8.34
N VAL A 66 -0.30 0.14 -7.40
CA VAL A 66 0.51 1.37 -7.49
C VAL A 66 1.99 1.04 -7.30
N ASN A 67 2.30 0.23 -6.29
CA ASN A 67 3.68 -0.10 -5.93
C ASN A 67 4.23 -1.33 -6.67
N ASN A 68 3.39 -2.02 -7.44
CA ASN A 68 3.73 -3.30 -8.08
C ASN A 68 4.29 -4.30 -7.07
N ALA A 69 3.62 -4.44 -5.93
CA ALA A 69 4.10 -5.27 -4.84
C ALA A 69 3.00 -6.20 -4.31
N TYR A 70 3.37 -7.46 -4.08
CA TYR A 70 2.61 -8.42 -3.31
C TYR A 70 2.66 -8.05 -1.82
N MET A 71 1.50 -7.91 -1.21
CA MET A 71 1.33 -7.38 0.14
C MET A 71 1.00 -8.47 1.17
N GLY A 72 0.57 -9.65 0.71
CA GLY A 72 0.26 -10.81 1.56
C GLY A 72 -0.94 -10.64 2.50
N LYS A 73 -1.77 -9.62 2.28
CA LYS A 73 -3.02 -9.34 3.01
C LYS A 73 -3.99 -8.63 2.08
N ASP A 74 -5.25 -8.51 2.47
CA ASP A 74 -6.25 -7.81 1.66
C ASP A 74 -5.92 -6.31 1.52
N GLN A 75 -6.08 -5.82 0.30
CA GLN A 75 -5.88 -4.43 -0.09
C GLN A 75 -7.23 -3.72 -0.30
N PHE A 76 -7.21 -2.39 -0.37
CA PHE A 76 -8.42 -1.61 -0.63
C PHE A 76 -8.85 -1.76 -2.09
N LEU A 77 -10.07 -2.25 -2.30
CA LEU A 77 -10.72 -2.30 -3.61
C LEU A 77 -10.99 -0.89 -4.14
N VAL A 78 -10.68 -0.67 -5.40
CA VAL A 78 -10.95 0.57 -6.13
C VAL A 78 -11.66 0.23 -7.43
N GLU A 79 -12.95 0.55 -7.49
CA GLU A 79 -13.71 0.46 -8.73
C GLU A 79 -13.44 1.69 -9.60
N PHE A 80 -13.03 1.46 -10.85
CA PHE A 80 -12.80 2.52 -11.82
C PHE A 80 -13.16 2.01 -13.22
N GLU A 81 -14.06 2.72 -13.91
CA GLU A 81 -14.53 2.35 -15.27
C GLU A 81 -15.03 0.89 -15.37
N GLY A 82 -15.71 0.40 -14.34
CA GLY A 82 -16.24 -0.97 -14.29
C GLY A 82 -15.18 -2.06 -14.06
N LYS A 83 -13.94 -1.67 -13.76
CA LYS A 83 -12.83 -2.58 -13.43
C LYS A 83 -12.43 -2.45 -11.97
N GLN A 84 -11.81 -3.50 -11.44
CA GLN A 84 -11.39 -3.59 -10.04
C GLN A 84 -9.86 -3.50 -9.93
N TYR A 85 -9.39 -2.52 -9.18
CA TYR A 85 -7.98 -2.32 -8.85
C TYR A 85 -7.78 -2.38 -7.34
N TYR A 86 -6.52 -2.51 -6.90
CA TYR A 86 -6.19 -2.68 -5.50
C TYR A 86 -5.01 -1.80 -5.06
N GLY A 87 -5.18 -1.10 -3.95
CA GLY A 87 -4.17 -0.21 -3.37
C GLY A 87 -3.97 -0.44 -1.88
N CYS A 88 -2.75 -0.25 -1.37
CA CYS A 88 -2.43 -0.57 0.03
C CYS A 88 -2.75 0.52 1.05
N CYS A 89 -3.13 1.71 0.61
CA CYS A 89 -3.48 2.83 1.48
C CYS A 89 -4.35 3.84 0.72
N GLU A 90 -4.92 4.81 1.43
CA GLU A 90 -5.77 5.85 0.85
C GLU A 90 -5.08 6.64 -0.28
N MET A 91 -3.77 6.89 -0.15
CA MET A 91 -3.01 7.52 -1.23
C MET A 91 -2.99 6.65 -2.49
N CYS A 92 -2.82 5.33 -2.35
CA CYS A 92 -2.87 4.43 -3.51
C CYS A 92 -4.26 4.41 -4.15
N VAL A 93 -5.33 4.45 -3.35
CA VAL A 93 -6.72 4.55 -3.84
C VAL A 93 -6.90 5.81 -4.69
N LYS A 94 -6.49 6.96 -4.16
CA LYS A 94 -6.56 8.24 -4.90
C LYS A 94 -5.70 8.20 -6.16
N THR A 95 -4.49 7.66 -6.10
CA THR A 95 -3.62 7.55 -7.27
C THR A 95 -4.25 6.68 -8.35
N ILE A 96 -4.86 5.54 -7.99
CA ILE A 96 -5.56 4.67 -8.94
C ILE A 96 -6.71 5.39 -9.62
N GLN A 97 -7.49 6.21 -8.91
CA GLN A 97 -8.62 6.93 -9.50
C GLN A 97 -8.17 8.03 -10.46
N ASN A 98 -7.08 8.72 -10.13
CA ASN A 98 -6.68 9.96 -10.80
C ASN A 98 -5.58 9.77 -11.85
N GLN A 99 -4.82 8.69 -11.81
CA GLN A 99 -3.60 8.53 -12.61
C GLN A 99 -3.63 7.26 -13.45
N LYS A 100 -3.80 7.39 -14.76
CA LYS A 100 -3.91 6.23 -15.68
C LYS A 100 -2.67 5.33 -15.61
N GLN A 101 -1.47 5.88 -15.46
CA GLN A 101 -0.23 5.11 -15.54
C GLN A 101 -0.08 4.06 -14.42
N VAL A 102 -0.80 4.20 -13.30
CA VAL A 102 -0.79 3.16 -12.25
C VAL A 102 -1.78 2.03 -12.50
N ARG A 103 -2.69 2.18 -13.48
CA ARG A 103 -3.66 1.17 -13.91
C ARG A 103 -3.15 0.29 -15.05
N VAL A 104 -2.04 0.67 -15.69
CA VAL A 104 -1.43 -0.05 -16.80
C VAL A 104 -0.02 -0.53 -16.47
N ALA A 105 0.43 -1.57 -17.18
CA ALA A 105 1.78 -2.11 -17.13
C ALA A 105 2.21 -2.57 -18.53
N LEU A 106 3.50 -2.86 -18.72
CA LEU A 106 3.98 -3.56 -19.91
C LEU A 106 4.13 -5.05 -19.59
N ASP A 107 3.62 -5.90 -20.48
CA ASP A 107 3.88 -7.33 -20.46
C ASP A 107 5.39 -7.57 -20.71
N PRO A 108 6.13 -8.19 -19.78
CA PRO A 108 7.58 -8.41 -19.92
C PRO A 108 7.97 -9.29 -21.11
N PHE A 109 7.08 -10.17 -21.59
CA PHE A 109 7.34 -11.06 -22.71
C PHE A 109 7.10 -10.38 -24.05
N THR A 110 5.97 -9.65 -24.19
CA THR A 110 5.57 -9.07 -25.48
C THR A 110 5.85 -7.58 -25.63
N GLY A 111 6.08 -6.87 -24.52
CA GLY A 111 6.22 -5.41 -24.48
C GLY A 111 4.90 -4.65 -24.68
N LYS A 112 3.75 -5.33 -24.78
CA LYS A 112 2.45 -4.68 -24.95
C LYS A 112 1.94 -4.06 -23.65
N GLU A 113 1.21 -2.95 -23.76
CA GLU A 113 0.47 -2.38 -22.64
C GLU A 113 -0.68 -3.31 -22.24
N VAL A 114 -0.81 -3.58 -20.94
CA VAL A 114 -1.87 -4.38 -20.33
C VAL A 114 -2.53 -3.61 -19.20
N ASP A 115 -3.84 -3.80 -19.03
CA ASP A 115 -4.58 -3.27 -17.90
C ASP A 115 -4.37 -4.17 -16.67
N LYS A 116 -3.89 -3.59 -15.57
CA LYS A 116 -3.57 -4.34 -14.34
C LYS A 116 -4.79 -5.01 -13.71
N ALA A 117 -6.01 -4.49 -13.93
CA ALA A 117 -7.23 -5.14 -13.44
C ALA A 117 -7.54 -6.44 -14.19
N ALA A 118 -7.07 -6.61 -15.43
CA ALA A 118 -7.29 -7.80 -16.25
C ALA A 118 -6.05 -8.72 -16.33
N ALA A 119 -4.86 -8.19 -16.07
CA ALA A 119 -3.60 -8.89 -16.23
C ALA A 119 -3.46 -10.14 -15.34
N PHE A 120 -2.65 -11.08 -15.83
CA PHE A 120 -2.09 -12.17 -15.03
C PHE A 120 -0.93 -11.61 -14.19
N ILE A 121 -1.00 -11.75 -12.86
CA ILE A 121 -0.02 -11.16 -11.94
C ILE A 121 0.89 -12.27 -11.41
N ALA A 122 2.21 -12.07 -11.48
CA ALA A 122 3.19 -13.02 -10.96
C ALA A 122 4.29 -12.35 -10.14
N LEU A 123 4.87 -13.08 -9.18
CA LEU A 123 6.08 -12.62 -8.52
C LEU A 123 7.21 -12.47 -9.54
N LYS A 124 7.92 -11.36 -9.44
CA LYS A 124 9.13 -11.11 -10.23
C LYS A 124 10.21 -12.12 -9.81
N PRO A 125 10.82 -12.87 -10.75
CA PRO A 125 11.91 -13.78 -10.43
C PRO A 125 13.03 -13.06 -9.67
N GLY A 126 13.47 -13.64 -8.55
CA GLY A 126 14.51 -13.08 -7.69
C GLY A 126 14.07 -11.90 -6.80
N SER A 127 12.80 -11.51 -6.79
CA SER A 127 12.25 -10.54 -5.83
C SER A 127 11.48 -11.24 -4.71
N ASN A 128 11.45 -10.61 -3.54
CA ASN A 128 10.67 -11.09 -2.39
C ASN A 128 9.20 -10.66 -2.46
N SER A 129 8.90 -9.57 -3.17
CA SER A 129 7.57 -8.96 -3.16
C SER A 129 7.17 -8.30 -4.48
N ASP A 130 8.10 -7.96 -5.36
CA ASP A 130 7.72 -7.26 -6.59
C ASP A 130 6.91 -8.18 -7.49
N VAL A 131 5.93 -7.60 -8.18
CA VAL A 131 5.11 -8.32 -9.15
C VAL A 131 5.31 -7.80 -10.56
N LEU A 132 5.09 -8.70 -11.52
CA LEU A 132 5.00 -8.44 -12.95
C LEU A 132 3.57 -8.71 -13.42
N TYR A 133 3.19 -8.06 -14.52
CA TYR A 133 1.86 -8.16 -15.11
C TYR A 133 1.99 -8.66 -16.54
N PHE A 134 1.22 -9.68 -16.90
CA PHE A 134 1.24 -10.30 -18.22
C PHE A 134 -0.15 -10.24 -18.84
N GLU A 135 -0.21 -10.19 -20.17
CA GLU A 135 -1.45 -10.28 -20.95
C GLU A 135 -2.14 -11.64 -20.71
N SER A 136 -1.34 -12.68 -20.46
CA SER A 136 -1.83 -14.04 -20.20
C SER A 136 -0.85 -14.86 -19.36
N GLU A 137 -1.34 -15.95 -18.78
CA GLU A 137 -0.49 -16.96 -18.14
C GLU A 137 0.51 -17.58 -19.14
N GLU A 138 0.12 -17.73 -20.42
CA GLU A 138 1.02 -18.25 -21.45
C GLU A 138 2.26 -17.37 -21.64
N ASN A 139 2.09 -16.05 -21.64
CA ASN A 139 3.19 -15.10 -21.73
C ASN A 139 4.11 -15.20 -20.50
N TYR A 140 3.54 -15.37 -19.31
CA TYR A 140 4.33 -15.62 -18.10
C TYR A 140 5.15 -16.91 -18.23
N ARG A 141 4.54 -18.02 -18.67
CA ARG A 141 5.25 -19.30 -18.86
C ARG A 141 6.39 -19.18 -19.87
N LYS A 142 6.18 -18.45 -20.98
CA LYS A 142 7.24 -18.17 -21.96
C LYS A 142 8.35 -17.27 -21.41
N PHE A 143 8.04 -16.38 -20.47
CA PHE A 143 9.01 -15.48 -19.86
C PHE A 143 9.95 -16.18 -18.86
N ILE A 144 9.48 -17.21 -18.15
CA ILE A 144 10.27 -17.94 -17.14
C ILE A 144 11.01 -19.18 -17.67
N ASN A 145 10.74 -19.58 -18.91
CA ASN A 145 11.37 -20.72 -19.58
C ASN A 145 12.57 -20.27 -20.42
#